data_AF-A0A5N0V263-F1
#
_entry.id   AF-A0A5N0V263-F1
#
_cell.length_a   1.000
_cell.length_b   1.000
_cell.length_c   1.000
_cell.angle_alpha   90.00
_cell.angle_beta   90.00
_cell.angle_gamma   90.00
#
_symmetry.space_group_name_H-M   'P 1'
#
loop_
_entity.id
_entity.type
_entity.pdbx_description
1 polymer ?
#
loop_
_entity_poly.entity_id
_entity_poly.type
_entity_poly.pdbx_seq_one_letter_code
_entity_poly.pdbx_strand_id
1 'polypeptide(L)'
;MKAPGKLVVTLAALRVAVGAAAYLAPQLNDNAVGAPEVGEPGQAVSTRFFGARDIAYGLGVLLAPAQARKLWLKVGIATDAADALAVYLSGVPGRKAAPMAIALGVGALGAGVLVHENRSARTRS
;
A
#
# COMPACT_ATOMS: atom_id res chain seq x y z
N MET A 1 -22.04 -9.50 -12.61
CA MET A 1 -20.99 -8.68 -11.94
C MET A 1 -19.65 -8.94 -12.62
N LYS A 2 -18.86 -7.93 -12.97
CA LYS A 2 -17.56 -8.14 -13.63
C LYS A 2 -16.51 -8.54 -12.60
N ALA A 3 -15.88 -9.70 -12.81
CA ALA A 3 -14.76 -10.13 -11.98
C ALA A 3 -13.61 -9.12 -12.06
N PRO A 4 -12.88 -8.85 -10.96
CA PRO A 4 -11.71 -7.99 -10.99
C PRO A 4 -10.62 -8.62 -11.87
N GLY A 5 -9.84 -7.79 -12.56
CA GLY A 5 -8.69 -8.30 -13.32
C GLY A 5 -7.68 -8.98 -12.39
N LYS A 6 -6.98 -10.00 -12.88
CA LYS A 6 -5.97 -10.75 -12.09
C LYS A 6 -4.98 -9.81 -11.38
N LEU A 7 -4.51 -8.77 -12.07
CA LEU A 7 -3.58 -7.80 -11.52
C LEU A 7 -4.16 -6.99 -10.34
N VAL A 8 -5.45 -6.61 -10.40
CA VAL A 8 -6.14 -5.93 -9.29
C VAL A 8 -6.21 -6.84 -8.06
N VAL A 9 -6.53 -8.12 -8.27
CA VAL A 9 -6.59 -9.13 -7.20
C VAL A 9 -5.20 -9.35 -6.60
N THR A 10 -4.17 -9.52 -7.44
CA THR A 10 -2.79 -9.71 -6.98
C THR A 10 -2.32 -8.52 -6.15
N LEU A 11 -2.53 -7.28 -6.61
CA LEU A 11 -2.15 -6.10 -5.82
C LEU A 11 -2.91 -6.05 -4.49
N ALA A 12 -4.21 -6.27 -4.50
CA ALA A 12 -5.01 -6.22 -3.29
C ALA A 12 -4.60 -7.32 -2.28
N ALA A 13 -4.32 -8.53 -2.76
CA ALA A 13 -3.83 -9.63 -1.92
C ALA A 13 -2.43 -9.33 -1.34
N LEU A 14 -1.53 -8.73 -2.13
CA LEU A 14 -0.22 -8.30 -1.66
C LEU A 14 -0.33 -7.24 -0.55
N ARG A 15 -1.23 -6.26 -0.68
CA ARG A 15 -1.49 -5.26 0.37
C ARG A 15 -1.98 -5.91 1.67
N VAL A 16 -2.88 -6.90 1.57
CA VAL A 16 -3.32 -7.64 2.76
C VAL A 16 -2.16 -8.41 3.39
N ALA A 17 -1.35 -9.11 2.59
CA ALA A 17 -0.24 -9.92 3.09
C ALA A 17 0.85 -9.05 3.76
N VAL A 18 1.28 -7.97 3.10
CA VAL A 18 2.27 -7.02 3.62
C VAL A 18 1.74 -6.32 4.87
N GLY A 19 0.48 -5.86 4.83
CA GLY A 19 -0.15 -5.21 5.98
C GLY A 19 -0.29 -6.16 7.18
N ALA A 20 -0.65 -7.42 6.95
CA ALA A 20 -0.72 -8.44 8.01
C ALA A 20 0.66 -8.72 8.62
N ALA A 21 1.70 -8.82 7.79
CA ALA A 21 3.08 -8.99 8.27
C ALA A 21 3.52 -7.78 9.12
N ALA A 22 3.26 -6.55 8.65
CA ALA A 22 3.57 -5.33 9.40
C ALA A 22 2.80 -5.23 10.73
N TYR A 23 1.55 -5.70 10.77
CA TYR A 23 0.73 -5.65 11.98
C TYR A 23 1.16 -6.70 13.03
N LEU A 24 1.34 -7.94 12.59
CA LEU A 24 1.62 -9.08 13.46
C LEU A 24 3.09 -9.15 13.89
N ALA A 25 4.01 -8.73 13.01
CA ALA A 25 5.45 -8.82 13.23
C ALA A 25 6.16 -7.50 12.86
N PRO A 26 5.83 -6.37 13.52
CA PRO A 26 6.37 -5.06 13.15
C PRO A 26 7.90 -5.00 13.24
N GLN A 27 8.52 -5.70 14.19
CA GLN A 27 9.98 -5.71 14.34
C GLN A 27 10.69 -6.39 13.18
N LEU A 28 10.10 -7.42 12.56
CA LEU A 28 10.67 -8.04 11.36
C LEU A 28 10.62 -7.06 10.18
N ASN A 29 9.54 -6.28 10.09
CA ASN A 29 9.35 -5.30 9.05
C ASN A 29 10.32 -4.11 9.23
N ASP A 30 10.46 -3.60 10.46
CA ASP A 30 11.35 -2.49 10.80
C ASP A 30 12.83 -2.86 10.56
N ASN A 31 13.20 -4.11 10.86
CA ASN A 31 14.53 -4.67 10.54
C ASN A 31 14.78 -4.77 9.03
N ALA A 32 13.81 -5.27 8.27
CA ALA A 32 13.93 -5.44 6.83
C ALA A 32 14.14 -4.11 6.08
N VAL A 33 13.63 -3.00 6.63
CA VAL A 33 13.77 -1.66 6.06
C VAL A 33 14.93 -0.85 6.67
N GLY A 34 15.67 -1.43 7.61
CA GLY A 34 16.84 -0.82 8.24
C GLY A 34 16.50 0.45 9.02
N ALA A 35 15.36 0.46 9.73
CA ALA A 35 14.95 1.64 10.48
C ALA A 35 15.92 1.91 11.66
N PRO A 36 16.36 3.16 11.87
CA PRO A 36 17.32 3.49 12.93
C PRO A 36 16.74 3.35 14.35
N GLU A 37 15.41 3.26 14.49
CA GLU A 37 14.69 3.19 15.77
C GLU A 37 14.10 1.78 16.01
N VAL A 38 14.63 0.74 15.36
CA VAL A 38 14.17 -0.64 15.57
C VAL A 38 14.18 -0.98 17.06
N GLY A 39 13.01 -1.34 17.58
CA GLY A 39 12.82 -1.68 19.00
C GLY A 39 12.16 -0.58 19.83
N GLU A 40 12.05 0.65 19.31
CA GLU A 40 11.32 1.71 19.99
C GLU A 40 9.80 1.45 19.96
N PRO A 41 9.10 1.50 21.12
CA PRO A 41 7.67 1.20 21.18
C PRO A 41 6.82 2.04 20.22
N GLY A 42 7.18 3.31 20.00
CA GLY A 42 6.49 4.22 19.08
C GLY A 42 6.59 3.80 17.61
N GLN A 43 7.72 3.19 17.21
CA GLN A 43 7.91 2.72 15.84
C GLN A 43 7.06 1.48 15.56
N ALA A 44 7.04 0.52 16.48
CA ALA A 44 6.21 -0.68 16.34
C ALA A 44 4.70 -0.35 16.29
N VAL A 45 4.24 0.66 17.02
CA VAL A 45 2.84 1.15 16.95
C VAL A 45 2.55 1.78 15.58
N SER A 46 3.48 2.58 15.06
CA SER A 46 3.34 3.22 13.75
C SER A 46 3.30 2.20 12.61
N THR A 47 4.16 1.18 12.65
CA THR A 47 4.19 0.07 11.69
C THR A 47 2.90 -0.74 11.72
N ARG A 48 2.29 -0.93 12.90
CA ARG A 48 0.96 -1.54 13.02
C ARG A 48 -0.15 -0.68 12.41
N PHE A 49 -0.14 0.64 12.61
CA PHE A 49 -1.14 1.50 11.97
C PHE A 49 -1.04 1.47 10.44
N PHE A 50 0.19 1.48 9.91
CA PHE A 50 0.41 1.26 8.48
C PHE A 50 -0.17 -0.09 8.02
N GLY A 51 0.16 -1.17 8.72
CA GLY A 51 -0.31 -2.51 8.38
C GLY A 51 -1.83 -2.66 8.40
N ALA A 52 -2.49 -2.14 9.44
CA ALA A 52 -3.95 -2.17 9.56
C ALA A 52 -4.65 -1.45 8.40
N ARG A 53 -4.10 -0.30 7.99
CA ARG A 53 -4.62 0.48 6.88
C ARG A 53 -4.45 -0.26 5.54
N ASP A 54 -3.30 -0.90 5.34
CA ASP A 54 -3.01 -1.63 4.11
C ASP A 54 -3.91 -2.86 3.93
N ILE A 55 -4.18 -3.57 5.04
CA ILE A 55 -5.20 -4.64 5.10
C ILE A 55 -6.57 -4.08 4.70
N ALA A 56 -6.98 -2.95 5.28
CA ALA A 56 -8.28 -2.36 5.00
C ALA A 56 -8.45 -1.99 3.52
N TYR A 57 -7.42 -1.40 2.88
CA TYR A 57 -7.48 -1.07 1.45
C TYR A 57 -7.47 -2.31 0.56
N GLY A 58 -6.65 -3.32 0.87
CA GLY A 58 -6.65 -4.59 0.14
C GLY A 58 -8.00 -5.31 0.22
N LEU A 59 -8.57 -5.43 1.42
CA LEU A 59 -9.91 -5.99 1.63
C LEU A 59 -10.99 -5.15 0.94
N GLY A 60 -10.88 -3.82 1.00
CA GLY A 60 -11.76 -2.90 0.28
C GLY A 60 -11.80 -3.19 -1.21
N VAL A 61 -10.65 -3.47 -1.85
CA VAL A 61 -10.61 -3.85 -3.28
C VAL A 61 -11.18 -5.25 -3.53
N LEU A 62 -10.86 -6.23 -2.68
CA LEU A 62 -11.29 -7.63 -2.86
C LEU A 62 -12.80 -7.80 -2.66
N LEU A 63 -13.36 -7.13 -1.65
CA LEU A 63 -14.75 -7.30 -1.22
C LEU A 63 -15.71 -6.30 -1.86
N ALA A 64 -15.22 -5.16 -2.36
CA ALA A 64 -16.10 -4.14 -2.93
C ALA A 64 -16.79 -4.58 -4.24
N PRO A 65 -18.02 -4.07 -4.48
CA PRO A 65 -18.64 -4.10 -5.79
C PRO A 65 -17.76 -3.47 -6.86
N ALA A 66 -17.94 -3.90 -8.12
CA ALA A 66 -17.08 -3.47 -9.23
C ALA A 66 -16.99 -1.94 -9.39
N GLN A 67 -18.07 -1.21 -9.09
CA GLN A 67 -18.09 0.26 -9.16
C GLN A 67 -17.21 0.93 -8.08
N ALA A 68 -17.05 0.29 -6.91
CA ALA A 68 -16.35 0.85 -5.76
C ALA A 68 -14.87 0.45 -5.69
N ARG A 69 -14.43 -0.60 -6.40
CA ARG A 69 -13.01 -1.03 -6.41
C ARG A 69 -12.04 0.06 -6.82
N LYS A 70 -12.41 0.87 -7.84
CA LYS A 70 -11.59 2.01 -8.28
C LYS A 70 -11.45 3.07 -7.18
N LEU A 71 -12.46 3.26 -6.33
CA LEU A 71 -12.38 4.18 -5.21
C LEU A 71 -11.37 3.68 -4.18
N TRP A 72 -11.45 2.41 -3.80
CA TRP A 72 -10.51 1.80 -2.85
C TRP A 72 -9.05 1.84 -3.35
N LEU A 73 -8.83 1.56 -4.64
CA LEU A 73 -7.50 1.72 -5.25
C LEU A 73 -7.00 3.17 -5.18
N LYS A 74 -7.85 4.16 -5.51
CA LYS A 74 -7.49 5.58 -5.45
C LYS A 74 -7.17 6.05 -4.04
N VAL A 75 -7.98 5.64 -3.06
CA VAL A 75 -7.75 5.99 -1.65
C VAL A 75 -6.42 5.40 -1.19
N GLY A 76 -6.15 4.12 -1.47
CA GLY A 76 -4.86 3.50 -1.12
C GLY A 76 -3.66 4.23 -1.72
N ILE A 77 -3.71 4.56 -3.03
CA ILE A 77 -2.64 5.31 -3.70
C ILE A 77 -2.45 6.71 -3.09
N ALA A 78 -3.56 7.42 -2.80
CA ALA A 78 -3.49 8.75 -2.20
C ALA A 78 -2.85 8.70 -0.80
N THR A 79 -3.15 7.65 -0.04
CA THR A 79 -2.52 7.42 1.26
C THR A 79 -1.04 7.08 1.14
N ASP A 80 -0.65 6.19 0.21
CA ASP A 80 0.76 5.85 -0.01
C ASP A 80 1.58 7.12 -0.34
N ALA A 81 1.01 8.03 -1.13
CA ALA A 81 1.63 9.31 -1.46
C ALA A 81 1.75 10.24 -0.23
N ALA A 82 0.73 10.29 0.63
CA ALA A 82 0.77 11.06 1.87
C ALA A 82 1.80 10.51 2.85
N ASP A 83 1.90 9.19 3.00
CA ASP A 83 2.87 8.53 3.86
C ASP A 83 4.30 8.78 3.34
N ALA A 84 4.53 8.69 2.03
CA ALA A 84 5.82 9.02 1.42
C ALA A 84 6.21 10.50 1.64
N LEU A 85 5.25 11.42 1.50
CA LEU A 85 5.49 12.85 1.78
C LEU A 85 5.80 13.08 3.26
N ALA A 86 5.10 12.42 4.18
CA ALA A 86 5.37 12.53 5.62
C ALA A 86 6.77 12.02 5.96
N VAL A 87 7.22 10.91 5.36
CA VAL A 87 8.59 10.41 5.51
C VAL A 87 9.60 11.42 4.98
N TYR A 88 9.37 11.98 3.78
CA TYR A 88 10.24 13.01 3.20
C TYR A 88 10.36 14.24 4.11
N LEU A 89 9.23 14.75 4.61
CA LEU A 89 9.18 15.93 5.48
C LEU A 89 9.77 15.67 6.88
N SER A 90 9.82 14.43 7.34
CA SER A 90 10.40 14.10 8.65
C SER A 90 11.90 14.35 8.75
N GLY A 91 12.61 14.46 7.61
CA GLY A 91 14.03 14.80 7.58
C GLY A 91 14.96 13.78 8.24
N VAL A 92 14.48 12.61 8.66
CA VAL A 92 15.25 11.60 9.39
C VAL A 92 16.37 11.03 8.50
N PRO A 93 17.66 11.35 8.78
CA PRO A 93 18.76 10.78 8.02
C PRO A 93 18.88 9.29 8.34
N GLY A 94 18.88 8.44 7.32
CA GLY A 94 19.08 6.99 7.49
C GLY A 94 17.81 6.12 7.45
N ARG A 95 16.61 6.67 7.18
CA ARG A 95 15.53 5.88 6.55
C ARG A 95 15.96 5.55 5.13
N LYS A 96 16.87 4.57 4.99
CA LYS A 96 17.45 4.14 3.72
C LYS A 96 16.29 3.77 2.80
N ALA A 97 16.21 4.43 1.64
CA ALA A 97 15.40 4.21 0.44
C ALA A 97 14.32 3.10 0.38
N ALA A 98 14.46 1.95 1.04
CA ALA A 98 13.58 0.78 0.99
C ALA A 98 12.11 1.01 1.42
N PRO A 99 11.75 1.58 2.60
CA PRO A 99 10.34 1.77 2.95
C PRO A 99 9.67 2.83 2.07
N MET A 100 10.41 3.87 1.69
CA MET A 100 9.95 4.87 0.71
C MET A 100 9.80 4.25 -0.68
N ALA A 101 10.72 3.39 -1.12
CA ALA A 101 10.66 2.70 -2.40
C ALA A 101 9.55 1.64 -2.44
N ILE A 102 9.24 0.99 -1.32
CA ILE A 102 8.09 0.07 -1.20
C ILE A 102 6.78 0.87 -1.28
N ALA A 103 6.64 1.95 -0.51
CA ALA A 103 5.45 2.81 -0.56
C ALA A 103 5.25 3.44 -1.95
N LEU A 104 6.30 4.00 -2.55
CA LEU A 104 6.28 4.54 -3.91
C LEU A 104 6.06 3.45 -4.96
N GLY A 105 6.63 2.25 -4.77
CA GLY A 105 6.49 1.11 -5.67
C GLY A 105 5.07 0.57 -5.69
N VAL A 106 4.45 0.36 -4.52
CA VAL A 106 3.05 -0.08 -4.40
C VAL A 106 2.09 0.98 -4.94
N GLY A 107 2.34 2.27 -4.65
CA GLY A 107 1.57 3.39 -5.20
C GLY A 107 1.68 3.49 -6.73
N ALA A 108 2.88 3.35 -7.29
CA ALA A 108 3.13 3.36 -8.73
C ALA A 108 2.47 2.17 -9.45
N LEU A 109 2.52 0.97 -8.86
CA LEU A 109 1.82 -0.20 -9.38
C LEU A 109 0.30 0.00 -9.36
N GLY A 110 -0.25 0.55 -8.28
CA GLY A 110 -1.67 0.90 -8.19
C GLY A 110 -2.08 1.91 -9.27
N ALA A 111 -1.29 2.96 -9.48
CA ALA A 111 -1.53 3.96 -10.53
C ALA A 111 -1.46 3.33 -11.93
N GLY A 112 -0.48 2.46 -12.18
CA GLY A 112 -0.36 1.70 -13.43
C GLY A 112 -1.59 0.84 -13.73
N VAL A 113 -2.14 0.17 -12.71
CA VAL A 113 -3.39 -0.61 -12.83
C VAL A 113 -4.57 0.29 -13.16
N LEU A 114 -4.70 1.44 -12.51
CA LEU A 114 -5.77 2.39 -12.78
C LEU A 114 -5.71 2.93 -14.21
N VAL A 115 -4.51 3.25 -14.70
CA VAL A 115 -4.28 3.71 -16.08
C VAL A 115 -4.58 2.61 -17.10
N HIS A 116 -4.14 1.37 -16.84
CA HIS A 116 -4.41 0.22 -17.69
C HIS A 116 -5.92 -0.04 -17.81
N GLU A 117 -6.65 -0.09 -16.70
CA GLU A 117 -8.11 -0.28 -16.71
C GLU A 117 -8.84 0.82 -17.50
N ASN A 118 -8.40 2.08 -17.39
CA ASN A 118 -9.01 3.18 -18.13
C ASN A 118 -8.76 3.08 -19.65
N ARG A 119 -7.57 2.62 -20.09
CA ARG A 119 -7.29 2.36 -21.51
C ARG A 119 -8.11 1.19 -22.06
N SER A 120 -8.27 0.10 -21.30
CA SER A 120 -9.08 -1.05 -21.71
C SER A 120 -10.58 -0.73 -21.81
N ALA A 121 -11.08 0.30 -21.11
CA ALA A 121 -12.46 0.75 -21.22
C ALA A 121 -12.70 1.59 -22.48
N ARG A 122 -11.76 2.46 -22.87
CA ARG A 122 -11.87 3.33 -24.06
C ARG A 122 -11.75 2.59 -25.39
N THR A 123 -11.08 1.45 -25.42
CA THR A 123 -10.89 0.64 -26.64
C THR A 123 -12.08 -0.27 -26.94
N ARG A 124 -13.08 -0.34 -26.06
CA ARG A 124 -14.29 -1.17 -26.20
C ARG A 124 -15.56 -0.35 -26.48
N SER A 125 -15.45 0.97 -26.63
CA SER A 125 -16.53 1.89 -27.04
C SER A 125 -16.33 2.29 -28.49
#